data_AF-A0A496R970-F1
#
_entry.id   AF-A0A496R970-F1
#
_cell.length_a   1.000
_cell.length_b   1.000
_cell.length_c   1.000
_cell.angle_alpha   90.00
_cell.angle_beta   90.00
_cell.angle_gamma   90.00
#
_symmetry.space_group_name_H-M   'P 1'
#
loop_
_entity.id
_entity.type
_entity.pdbx_description
1 polymer ?
#
loop_
_entity_poly.entity_id
_entity_poly.type
_entity_poly.pdbx_seq_one_letter_code
_entity_poly.pdbx_strand_id
1 'polypeptide(L)'
;MFAERNISATHTAFASTRVMATVAAIGQGVGTAASFASFENKLPSDISDKRDLIISIQQRLIGDDAFLIGITNIDSADLARISKITASSQLPNGKAENVISGRIRSTHGKKGVTEGRIIPGTHRWKK
;
A
#
# COMPACT_ATOMS: atom_id res chain seq x y z
N MET A 1 -6.26 20.51 -4.80
CA MET A 1 -5.11 19.70 -4.33
C MET A 1 -4.20 19.47 -5.53
N PHE A 2 -2.90 19.74 -5.43
CA PHE A 2 -1.96 19.55 -6.54
C PHE A 2 -1.15 18.26 -6.33
N ALA A 3 -1.21 17.34 -7.29
CA ALA A 3 -0.29 16.22 -7.40
C ALA A 3 0.56 16.49 -8.65
N GLU A 4 1.88 16.66 -8.49
CA GLU A 4 2.93 16.69 -9.54
C GLU A 4 4.01 17.73 -9.26
N ARG A 5 3.64 18.97 -8.89
CA ARG A 5 4.59 20.12 -8.78
C ARG A 5 4.98 20.53 -7.36
N ASN A 6 4.68 19.71 -6.35
CA ASN A 6 4.99 19.99 -4.94
C ASN A 6 6.06 19.06 -4.34
N ILE A 7 6.97 18.55 -5.17
CA ILE A 7 8.13 17.78 -4.73
C ILE A 7 9.40 18.62 -4.89
N SER A 8 10.08 18.87 -3.77
CA SER A 8 11.42 19.47 -3.77
C SER A 8 12.44 18.35 -3.91
N ALA A 9 13.24 18.38 -4.97
CA ALA A 9 14.26 17.40 -5.26
C ALA A 9 15.55 18.11 -5.71
N THR A 10 16.71 17.57 -5.36
CA THR A 10 17.99 18.05 -5.89
C THR A 10 18.04 17.86 -7.40
N HIS A 11 18.84 18.64 -8.13
CA HIS A 11 18.95 18.56 -9.58
C HIS A 11 19.19 17.12 -10.08
N THR A 12 20.01 16.33 -9.37
CA THR A 12 20.28 14.92 -9.67
C THR A 12 19.08 14.01 -9.42
N ALA A 13 18.29 14.27 -8.36
CA ALA A 13 17.06 13.54 -8.09
C ALA A 13 15.89 13.97 -9.00
N PHE A 14 15.96 15.17 -9.58
CA PHE A 14 14.94 15.68 -10.50
C PHE A 14 14.83 14.85 -11.79
N ALA A 15 15.92 14.19 -12.19
CA ALA A 15 15.92 13.28 -13.33
C ALA A 15 15.15 11.97 -13.03
N SER A 16 15.21 11.46 -11.79
CA SER A 16 14.51 10.23 -11.38
C SER A 16 13.08 10.48 -10.91
N THR A 17 12.71 11.69 -10.49
CA THR A 17 11.30 12.03 -10.18
C THR A 17 10.46 12.31 -11.41
N ARG A 18 11.06 12.53 -12.59
CA ARG A 18 10.34 12.47 -13.89
C ARG A 18 9.98 11.05 -14.32
N VAL A 19 10.34 10.03 -13.53
CA VAL A 19 9.88 8.66 -13.72
C VAL A 19 8.40 8.58 -13.34
N MET A 20 7.55 8.35 -14.33
CA MET A 20 6.08 8.38 -14.22
C MET A 20 5.53 7.58 -13.03
N ALA A 21 6.20 6.49 -12.62
CA ALA A 21 5.76 5.65 -11.52
C ALA A 21 5.71 6.38 -10.16
N THR A 22 6.71 7.21 -9.85
CA THR A 22 6.75 7.93 -8.56
C THR A 22 5.65 8.98 -8.49
N VAL A 23 5.45 9.72 -9.58
CA VAL A 23 4.43 10.76 -9.67
C VAL A 23 3.02 10.15 -9.72
N ALA A 24 2.84 9.03 -10.42
CA ALA A 24 1.59 8.30 -10.45
C ALA A 24 1.16 7.84 -9.05
N ALA A 25 2.07 7.31 -8.23
CA ALA A 25 1.77 6.89 -6.86
C ALA A 25 1.34 8.08 -5.98
N ILE A 26 2.00 9.24 -6.11
CA ILE A 26 1.59 10.48 -5.41
C ILE A 26 0.21 10.93 -5.89
N GLY A 27 0.00 10.96 -7.21
CA GLY A 27 -1.28 11.33 -7.82
C GLY A 27 -2.43 10.44 -7.37
N GLN A 28 -2.21 9.13 -7.30
CA GLN A 28 -3.20 8.18 -6.77
C GLN A 28 -3.53 8.47 -5.30
N GLY A 29 -2.52 8.68 -4.45
CA GLY A 29 -2.72 9.01 -3.04
C GLY A 29 -3.50 10.31 -2.83
N VAL A 30 -3.08 11.36 -3.53
CA VAL A 30 -3.70 12.70 -3.49
C VAL A 30 -5.14 12.65 -4.03
N GLY A 31 -5.35 12.02 -5.19
CA GLY A 31 -6.66 11.90 -5.83
C GLY A 31 -7.64 11.10 -4.98
N THR A 32 -7.19 10.00 -4.38
CA THR A 32 -8.02 9.17 -3.48
C THR A 32 -8.44 9.97 -2.25
N ALA A 33 -7.51 10.69 -1.62
CA ALA A 33 -7.82 11.52 -0.45
C ALA A 33 -8.77 12.68 -0.80
N ALA A 34 -8.59 13.33 -1.95
CA ALA A 34 -9.47 14.41 -2.40
C ALA A 34 -10.88 13.92 -2.74
N SER A 35 -10.99 12.77 -3.42
CA SER A 35 -12.27 12.14 -3.72
C SER A 35 -13.00 11.75 -2.42
N PHE A 36 -12.29 11.17 -1.47
CA PHE A 36 -12.83 10.83 -0.15
C PHE A 36 -13.31 12.06 0.62
N ALA A 37 -12.51 13.15 0.64
CA ALA A 37 -12.88 14.42 1.28
C ALA A 37 -14.18 14.99 0.70
N SER A 38 -14.30 14.99 -0.63
CA SER A 38 -15.48 15.47 -1.35
C SER A 38 -16.71 14.62 -1.03
N PHE A 39 -16.57 13.29 -1.04
CA PHE A 39 -17.67 12.36 -0.74
C PHE A 39 -18.18 12.50 0.70
N GLU A 40 -17.27 12.72 1.64
CA GLU A 40 -17.57 12.90 3.07
C GLU A 40 -17.97 14.33 3.45
N ASN A 41 -18.00 15.25 2.48
CA ASN A 41 -18.24 16.69 2.68
C ASN A 41 -17.31 17.31 3.75
N LYS A 42 -16.03 16.93 3.72
CA LYS A 42 -14.97 17.35 4.66
C LYS A 42 -13.88 18.12 3.93
N LEU A 43 -13.18 19.00 4.64
CA LEU A 43 -11.95 19.58 4.12
C LEU A 43 -10.79 18.58 4.26
N PRO A 44 -9.76 18.63 3.41
CA PRO A 44 -8.58 17.77 3.55
C PRO A 44 -7.90 17.87 4.92
N SER A 45 -7.94 19.05 5.56
CA SER A 45 -7.45 19.27 6.93
C SER A 45 -8.19 18.45 7.97
N ASP A 46 -9.47 18.14 7.75
CA ASP A 46 -10.28 17.38 8.70
C ASP A 46 -9.97 15.88 8.67
N ILE A 47 -9.22 15.43 7.66
CA ILE A 47 -8.83 14.03 7.45
C ILE A 47 -7.52 13.72 8.16
N SER A 48 -6.53 14.62 8.11
CA SER A 48 -5.18 14.35 8.62
C SER A 48 -5.15 13.97 10.10
N ASP A 49 -6.06 14.56 10.88
CA ASP A 49 -6.11 14.36 12.33
C ASP A 49 -6.98 13.17 12.75
N LYS A 50 -7.71 12.57 11.80
CA LYS A 50 -8.65 11.47 12.05
C LYS A 50 -8.08 10.16 11.54
N ARG A 51 -7.52 9.38 12.48
CA ARG A 51 -6.88 8.10 12.20
C ARG A 51 -7.78 7.14 11.41
N ASP A 52 -9.07 7.08 11.73
CA ASP A 52 -10.01 6.18 11.04
C ASP A 52 -10.19 6.55 9.57
N LEU A 53 -10.23 7.86 9.24
CA LEU A 53 -10.35 8.33 7.86
C LEU A 53 -9.07 8.04 7.07
N ILE A 54 -7.91 8.19 7.71
CA ILE A 54 -6.62 7.79 7.12
C ILE A 54 -6.61 6.29 6.82
N ILE A 55 -7.11 5.46 7.74
CA ILE A 55 -7.21 4.01 7.51
C ILE A 55 -8.12 3.71 6.32
N SER A 56 -9.29 4.35 6.20
CA SER A 56 -10.19 4.17 5.04
C SER A 56 -9.50 4.49 3.71
N ILE A 57 -8.75 5.60 3.64
CA ILE A 57 -7.98 5.98 2.45
C ILE A 57 -6.89 4.94 2.16
N GLN A 58 -6.16 4.48 3.18
CA GLN A 58 -5.12 3.45 3.02
C GLN A 58 -5.71 2.12 2.51
N GLN A 59 -6.88 1.71 3.01
CA GLN A 59 -7.56 0.51 2.54
C GLN A 59 -8.01 0.65 1.09
N ARG A 60 -8.52 1.82 0.69
CA ARG A 60 -8.86 2.08 -0.71
C ARG A 60 -7.63 1.97 -1.62
N LEU A 61 -6.52 2.60 -1.22
CA LEU A 61 -5.27 2.54 -1.96
C LEU A 61 -4.76 1.11 -2.13
N ILE A 62 -4.81 0.29 -1.08
CA ILE A 62 -4.39 -1.12 -1.16
C ILE A 62 -5.33 -1.94 -2.06
N GLY A 63 -6.64 -1.67 -2.02
CA GLY A 63 -7.61 -2.25 -2.94
C GLY A 63 -7.31 -1.92 -4.41
N ASP A 64 -6.76 -0.73 -4.65
CA ASP A 64 -6.29 -0.28 -5.97
C ASP A 64 -4.81 -0.68 -6.26
N ASP A 65 -4.30 -1.73 -5.61
CA ASP A 65 -2.95 -2.30 -5.74
C ASP A 65 -1.79 -1.34 -5.38
N ALA A 66 -2.04 -0.29 -4.61
CA ALA A 66 -0.98 0.58 -4.10
C ALA A 66 -0.23 -0.08 -2.94
N PHE A 67 1.11 -0.14 -3.05
CA PHE A 67 1.94 -0.68 -1.97
C PHE A 67 2.19 0.32 -0.84
N LEU A 68 1.56 0.08 0.30
CA LEU A 68 1.78 0.83 1.54
C LEU A 68 2.53 -0.02 2.56
N ILE A 69 3.75 0.41 2.90
CA ILE A 69 4.61 -0.34 3.82
C ILE A 69 3.98 -0.40 5.22
N GLY A 70 3.81 -1.62 5.74
CA GLY A 70 3.30 -1.86 7.09
C GLY A 70 1.77 -1.83 7.20
N ILE A 71 1.06 -1.63 6.09
CA ILE A 71 -0.40 -1.70 6.05
C ILE A 71 -0.81 -3.01 5.36
N THR A 72 -1.82 -3.68 5.93
CA THR A 72 -2.39 -4.92 5.40
C THR A 72 -3.85 -4.66 5.04
N ASN A 73 -4.35 -5.37 4.03
CA ASN A 73 -5.78 -5.33 3.71
C ASN A 73 -6.58 -5.90 4.90
N ILE A 74 -7.51 -5.10 5.41
CA ILE A 74 -8.44 -5.49 6.47
C ILE A 74 -9.89 -5.45 6.01
N ASP A 75 -10.15 -5.27 4.71
CA ASP A 75 -11.49 -5.27 4.15
C ASP A 75 -12.25 -6.56 4.50
N SER A 76 -13.45 -6.38 5.05
CA SER A 76 -14.37 -7.47 5.38
C SER A 76 -15.09 -8.02 4.15
N ALA A 77 -15.16 -7.23 3.07
CA ALA A 77 -15.72 -7.66 1.78
C ALA A 77 -14.74 -8.54 0.97
N ASP A 78 -13.48 -8.65 1.40
CA ASP A 78 -12.48 -9.52 0.78
C ASP A 78 -12.79 -11.00 1.09
N LEU A 79 -13.54 -11.63 0.18
CA LEU A 79 -13.93 -13.04 0.25
C LEU A 79 -12.72 -13.99 0.25
N ALA A 80 -11.57 -13.56 -0.26
CA ALA A 80 -10.37 -14.40 -0.26
C ALA A 80 -9.93 -14.71 1.18
N ARG A 81 -10.11 -13.76 2.12
CA ARG A 81 -9.70 -13.92 3.52
C ARG A 81 -10.49 -14.96 4.30
N ILE A 82 -11.72 -15.25 3.89
CA ILE A 82 -12.56 -16.29 4.49
C ILE A 82 -12.50 -17.61 3.71
N SER A 83 -11.74 -17.65 2.62
CA SER A 83 -11.61 -18.84 1.79
C SER A 83 -10.66 -19.87 2.40
N LYS A 84 -10.90 -21.14 2.11
CA LYS A 84 -9.99 -22.23 2.47
C LYS A 84 -8.97 -22.43 1.35
N ILE A 85 -7.69 -22.26 1.65
CA ILE A 85 -6.60 -22.43 0.68
C ILE A 85 -5.94 -23.81 0.83
N THR A 86 -5.76 -24.49 -0.29
CA THR A 86 -5.03 -25.77 -0.36
C THR A 86 -3.97 -25.71 -1.46
N ALA A 87 -2.82 -26.34 -1.24
CA ALA A 87 -1.78 -26.52 -2.24
C ALA A 87 -1.16 -27.91 -2.12
N SER A 88 -0.73 -28.49 -3.24
CA SER A 88 -0.08 -29.81 -3.27
C SER A 88 1.31 -29.81 -2.61
N SER A 89 1.97 -28.65 -2.55
CA SER A 89 3.25 -28.46 -1.87
C SER A 89 3.38 -27.01 -1.37
N GLN A 90 4.23 -26.80 -0.35
CA GLN A 90 4.48 -25.49 0.26
C GLN A 90 5.94 -25.40 0.73
N LEU A 91 6.50 -24.20 0.75
CA LEU A 91 7.80 -23.94 1.38
C LEU A 91 7.61 -23.61 2.87
N PRO A 92 8.59 -23.89 3.75
CA PRO A 92 8.50 -23.53 5.17
C PRO A 92 8.18 -22.05 5.42
N ASN A 93 8.69 -21.15 4.58
CA ASN A 93 8.44 -19.71 4.62
C ASN A 93 7.35 -19.22 3.65
N GLY A 94 6.75 -20.14 2.89
CA GLY A 94 5.78 -19.87 1.83
C GLY A 94 4.58 -20.79 1.90
N LYS A 95 3.84 -20.70 3.00
CA LYS A 95 2.55 -21.38 3.18
C LYS A 95 1.55 -20.86 2.15
N ALA A 96 0.65 -21.73 1.67
CA ALA A 96 -0.35 -21.32 0.68
C ALA A 96 -1.35 -20.29 1.25
N GLU A 97 -1.60 -20.33 2.56
CA GLU A 97 -2.41 -19.34 3.28
C GLU A 97 -1.91 -17.89 3.09
N ASN A 98 -0.62 -17.71 2.76
CA ASN A 98 -0.08 -16.38 2.51
C ASN A 98 -0.75 -15.70 1.30
N VAL A 99 -1.37 -16.43 0.37
CA VAL A 99 -2.09 -15.84 -0.78
C VAL A 99 -3.26 -14.96 -0.32
N ILE A 100 -3.85 -15.25 0.84
CA ILE A 100 -5.02 -14.56 1.37
C ILE A 100 -4.71 -13.69 2.60
N SER A 101 -3.43 -13.46 2.90
CA SER A 101 -3.03 -12.73 4.11
C SER A 101 -3.31 -11.21 4.04
N GLY A 102 -3.83 -10.72 2.92
CA GLY A 102 -4.06 -9.28 2.68
C GLY A 102 -2.77 -8.49 2.44
N ARG A 103 -1.63 -9.16 2.19
CA ARG A 103 -0.33 -8.54 1.97
C ARG A 103 0.13 -8.73 0.53
N ILE A 104 0.51 -7.61 -0.06
CA ILE A 104 0.90 -7.52 -1.47
C ILE A 104 2.41 -7.68 -1.69
N ARG A 105 3.26 -7.40 -0.70
CA ARG A 105 4.73 -7.55 -0.85
C ARG A 105 5.43 -8.03 0.42
N SER A 106 6.55 -8.71 0.20
CA SER A 106 7.45 -9.16 1.26
C SER A 106 8.31 -8.01 1.76
N THR A 107 8.34 -7.79 3.08
CA THR A 107 9.14 -6.73 3.71
C THR A 107 10.40 -7.25 4.42
N HIS A 108 10.60 -8.57 4.47
CA HIS A 108 11.72 -9.23 5.15
C HIS A 108 12.94 -9.51 4.23
N GLY A 109 14.11 -9.73 4.85
CA GLY A 109 15.36 -10.12 4.19
C GLY A 109 16.42 -9.01 4.09
N LYS A 110 17.56 -9.30 3.45
CA LYS A 110 18.62 -8.32 3.20
C LYS A 110 18.07 -7.19 2.31
N LYS A 111 18.19 -5.93 2.78
CA LYS A 111 17.53 -4.73 2.21
C LYS A 111 16.00 -4.69 2.40
N GLY A 112 15.48 -5.38 3.41
CA GLY A 112 14.10 -5.26 3.88
C GLY A 112 13.84 -3.93 4.59
N VAL A 113 12.64 -3.80 5.15
CA VAL A 113 12.23 -2.61 5.92
C VAL A 113 12.83 -2.61 7.34
N THR A 114 12.63 -1.54 8.09
CA THR A 114 13.04 -1.44 9.51
C THR A 114 12.39 -2.51 10.38
N GLU A 115 13.05 -2.97 11.44
CA GLU A 115 12.66 -4.14 12.24
C GLU A 115 11.18 -4.14 12.67
N GLY A 116 10.66 -3.00 13.13
CA GLY A 116 9.25 -2.86 13.54
C GLY A 116 8.21 -2.99 12.41
N ARG A 117 8.64 -3.13 11.15
CA ARG A 117 7.77 -3.31 9.96
C ARG A 117 8.09 -4.60 9.19
N ILE A 118 9.06 -5.39 9.66
CA ILE A 118 9.45 -6.64 9.03
C ILE A 118 8.37 -7.67 9.31
N ILE A 119 7.88 -8.30 8.25
CA ILE A 119 7.01 -9.46 8.41
C ILE A 119 7.50 -10.59 7.50
N PRO A 120 7.83 -11.78 8.08
CA PRO A 120 8.33 -12.90 7.31
C PRO A 120 7.24 -13.46 6.40
N GLY A 121 7.59 -13.82 5.16
CA GLY A 121 6.67 -14.46 4.22
C GLY A 121 7.05 -14.26 2.76
N THR A 122 6.79 -15.25 1.91
CA THR A 122 7.22 -15.28 0.50
C THR A 122 6.41 -14.41 -0.46
N HIS A 123 5.85 -13.28 -0.02
CA HIS A 123 5.21 -12.26 -0.88
C HIS A 123 6.19 -11.56 -1.84
N ARG A 124 7.31 -12.21 -2.16
CA ARG A 124 8.34 -11.74 -3.07
C ARG A 124 8.17 -12.55 -4.34
N TRP A 125 7.91 -11.87 -5.46
CA TRP A 125 8.30 -12.41 -6.75
C TRP A 125 9.81 -12.63 -6.72
N LYS A 126 10.25 -13.87 -6.49
CA LYS A 126 11.62 -14.27 -6.81
C LYS A 126 11.68 -14.32 -8.33
N LYS A 127 12.45 -13.40 -8.92
CA LYS A 127 12.98 -13.62 -10.27
C LYS A 127 14.05 -14.71 -10.18
#